data_AF-A0A3D2SPX7-F1
#
_entry.id   AF-A0A3D2SPX7-F1
#
_cell.length_a   1.000
_cell.length_b   1.000
_cell.length_c   1.000
_cell.angle_alpha   90.00
_cell.angle_beta   90.00
_cell.angle_gamma   90.00
#
_symmetry.space_group_name_H-M   'P 1'
#
loop_
_entity.id
_entity.type
_entity.pdbx_description
1 polymer ?
#
loop_
_entity_poly.entity_id
_entity_poly.type
_entity_poly.pdbx_seq_one_letter_code
_entity_poly.pdbx_strand_id
1 'polypeptide(L)'
;FIAQFAAQTIHAFSFGLFHLIAMRMIFQNFSAGQQGRGQALYSTMWGLGVAFGSILAGHYWKIYGGSIIFISASGIVLLGLLWVKWLPSQFEQPISMRN
;
A
#
# COMPACT_ATOMS: atom_id res chain seq x y z
N PHE A 1 4.02 19.74 16.25
CA PHE A 1 5.25 18.92 16.23
C PHE A 1 5.04 17.52 16.80
N ILE A 2 4.77 17.31 18.10
CA ILE A 2 4.61 15.96 18.69
C ILE A 2 3.54 15.12 17.96
N ALA A 3 2.36 15.68 17.71
CA ALA A 3 1.29 14.99 16.99
C ALA A 3 1.68 14.60 15.56
N GLN A 4 2.41 15.48 14.84
CA GLN A 4 2.90 15.20 13.50
C GLN A 4 3.97 14.11 13.52
N PHE A 5 4.87 14.14 14.50
CA PHE A 5 5.90 13.11 14.68
C PHE A 5 5.25 11.74 14.93
N ALA A 6 4.32 11.66 15.88
CA ALA A 6 3.57 10.44 16.16
C ALA A 6 2.81 9.93 14.93
N ALA A 7 2.12 10.82 14.19
CA ALA A 7 1.42 10.48 12.97
C ALA A 7 2.37 9.89 11.90
N GLN A 8 3.55 10.49 11.69
CA GLN A 8 4.51 10.00 10.70
C GLN A 8 5.15 8.67 11.13
N THR A 9 5.37 8.43 12.43
CA THR A 9 5.83 7.13 12.93
C THR A 9 4.80 6.04 12.66
N ILE A 10 3.51 6.29 12.96
CA ILE A 10 2.43 5.34 12.70
C ILE A 10 2.27 5.10 11.20
N HIS A 11 2.38 6.14 10.38
CA HIS A 11 2.33 6.04 8.93
C HIS A 11 3.48 5.17 8.38
N ALA A 12 4.72 5.44 8.80
CA ALA A 12 5.89 4.65 8.39
C ALA A 12 5.78 3.18 8.82
N PHE A 13 5.34 2.92 10.05
CA PHE A 13 5.11 1.56 10.54
C PHE A 13 4.03 0.83 9.75
N SER A 14 2.88 1.47 9.52
CA SER A 14 1.76 0.88 8.78
C SER A 14 2.13 0.59 7.32
N PHE A 15 2.87 1.50 6.69
CA PHE A 15 3.44 1.28 5.36
C PHE A 15 4.38 0.08 5.33
N GLY A 16 5.29 -0.03 6.30
CA GLY A 16 6.21 -1.17 6.42
C GLY A 16 5.47 -2.50 6.60
N LEU A 17 4.45 -2.54 7.46
CA LEU A 17 3.62 -3.72 7.68
C LEU A 17 2.85 -4.12 6.41
N PHE A 18 2.23 -3.15 5.73
CA PHE A 18 1.55 -3.39 4.46
C PHE A 18 2.50 -3.96 3.39
N HIS A 19 3.71 -3.39 3.27
CA HIS A 19 4.72 -3.87 2.33
C HIS A 19 5.14 -5.32 2.62
N LEU A 20 5.41 -5.66 3.88
CA LEU A 20 5.77 -7.02 4.28
C LEU A 20 4.66 -8.02 3.95
N ILE A 21 3.40 -7.67 4.22
CA ILE A 21 2.25 -8.52 3.89
C ILE A 21 2.12 -8.68 2.37
N ALA A 22 2.27 -7.61 1.60
CA ALA A 22 2.22 -7.66 0.14
C ALA A 22 3.31 -8.57 -0.45
N MET A 23 4.55 -8.48 0.04
CA MET A 23 5.64 -9.36 -0.39
C MET A 23 5.35 -10.82 -0.03
N ARG A 24 4.86 -11.08 1.19
CA ARG A 24 4.43 -12.43 1.60
C ARG A 24 3.32 -12.97 0.69
N MET A 25 2.33 -12.16 0.35
CA MET A 25 1.27 -12.53 -0.59
C MET A 25 1.82 -12.86 -1.98
N ILE A 26 2.78 -12.08 -2.49
CA ILE A 26 3.42 -12.39 -3.78
C ILE A 26 4.15 -13.73 -3.71
N PHE A 27 4.94 -13.97 -2.65
CA PHE A 27 5.68 -15.23 -2.51
C PHE A 27 4.79 -16.46 -2.33
N GLN A 28 3.61 -16.30 -1.71
CA GLN A 28 2.68 -17.41 -1.45
C GLN A 28 1.72 -17.71 -2.61
N ASN A 29 1.37 -16.71 -3.42
CA ASN A 29 0.34 -16.85 -4.47
C ASN A 29 0.92 -16.90 -5.89
N PHE A 30 2.22 -16.68 -6.06
CA PHE A 30 2.88 -16.75 -7.37
C PHE A 30 4.01 -17.77 -7.34
N SER A 31 4.10 -18.57 -8.41
CA SER A 31 5.23 -19.46 -8.63
C SER A 31 6.55 -18.67 -8.73
N ALA A 32 7.67 -19.33 -8.43
CA ALA A 32 8.99 -18.68 -8.41
C ALA A 32 9.31 -17.86 -9.68
N GLY A 33 8.91 -18.38 -10.86
CA GLY A 33 9.11 -17.68 -12.13
C GLY A 33 8.24 -16.43 -12.35
N GLN A 34 7.17 -16.24 -11.56
CA GLN A 34 6.23 -15.12 -11.67
C GLN A 34 6.34 -14.10 -10.54
N GLN A 35 7.04 -14.41 -9.44
CA GLN A 35 7.20 -13.50 -8.29
C GLN A 35 7.80 -12.15 -8.68
N GLY A 36 8.78 -12.12 -9.59
CA GLY A 36 9.36 -10.88 -10.12
C GLY A 36 8.34 -9.99 -10.82
N ARG A 37 7.38 -10.57 -11.56
CA ARG A 37 6.28 -9.83 -12.20
C ARG A 37 5.30 -9.29 -11.15
N GLY A 38 5.00 -10.07 -10.11
CA GLY A 38 4.18 -9.62 -8.98
C GLY A 38 4.80 -8.42 -8.26
N GLN A 39 6.10 -8.46 -7.98
CA GLN A 39 6.85 -7.35 -7.37
C GLN A 39 6.89 -6.12 -8.29
N ALA A 40 7.09 -6.31 -9.59
CA ALA A 40 7.05 -5.22 -10.56
C ALA A 40 5.69 -4.52 -10.57
N LEU A 41 4.59 -5.28 -10.62
CA LEU A 41 3.23 -4.72 -10.56
C LEU A 41 2.99 -3.95 -9.24
N TYR A 42 3.35 -4.54 -8.09
CA TYR A 42 3.25 -3.86 -6.80
C TYR A 42 4.02 -2.53 -6.79
N SER A 43 5.26 -2.54 -7.31
CA SER A 43 6.12 -1.35 -7.36
C SER A 43 5.58 -0.28 -8.29
N THR A 44 5.02 -0.67 -9.44
CA THR A 44 4.36 0.25 -10.37
C THR A 44 3.14 0.92 -9.73
N MET A 45 2.29 0.17 -9.04
CA MET A 45 1.11 0.73 -8.36
C MET A 45 1.51 1.72 -7.27
N TRP A 46 2.54 1.40 -6.48
CA TRP A 46 3.10 2.33 -5.50
C TRP A 46 3.63 3.61 -6.17
N GLY A 47 4.40 3.47 -7.26
CA GLY A 47 4.92 4.61 -8.02
C GLY A 47 3.83 5.51 -8.60
N LEU A 48 2.76 4.93 -9.14
CA LEU A 48 1.60 5.69 -9.61
C LEU A 48 0.92 6.46 -8.47
N GLY A 49 0.73 5.82 -7.31
CA GLY A 49 0.18 6.47 -6.12
C GLY A 49 1.01 7.67 -5.68
N VAL A 50 2.34 7.53 -5.63
CA VAL A 50 3.26 8.64 -5.30
C VAL A 50 3.19 9.75 -6.35
N ALA A 51 3.18 9.41 -7.63
CA ALA A 51 3.12 10.40 -8.71
C ALA A 51 1.82 11.21 -8.66
N PHE A 52 0.67 10.55 -8.60
CA PHE A 52 -0.63 11.21 -8.51
C PHE A 52 -0.76 12.02 -7.21
N GLY A 53 -0.37 11.43 -6.07
CA GLY A 53 -0.41 12.11 -4.78
C GLY A 53 0.45 13.37 -4.76
N SER A 54 1.66 13.32 -5.32
CA SER A 54 2.57 14.46 -5.39
C SER A 54 2.05 15.57 -6.30
N ILE A 55 1.50 15.22 -7.47
CA ILE A 55 0.89 16.20 -8.39
C ILE A 55 -0.31 16.88 -7.73
N LEU A 56 -1.23 16.10 -7.16
CA LEU A 56 -2.44 16.63 -6.53
C LEU A 56 -2.10 17.48 -5.30
N ALA A 57 -1.24 16.98 -4.41
CA ALA A 57 -0.81 17.73 -3.25
C ALA A 57 -0.12 19.02 -3.67
N GLY A 58 0.83 18.97 -4.61
CA GLY A 58 1.55 20.16 -5.10
C GLY A 58 0.63 21.22 -5.70
N HIS A 59 -0.35 20.80 -6.51
CA HIS A 59 -1.30 21.71 -7.13
C HIS A 59 -2.25 22.35 -6.10
N TYR A 60 -2.81 21.54 -5.20
CA TYR A 60 -3.85 21.99 -4.28
C TYR A 60 -3.34 22.53 -2.94
N TRP A 61 -2.04 22.39 -2.63
CA TRP A 61 -1.46 22.80 -1.34
C TRP A 61 -1.73 24.26 -1.02
N LYS A 62 -1.54 25.17 -1.98
CA LYS A 62 -1.72 26.61 -1.77
C LYS A 62 -3.20 27.03 -1.70
N ILE A 63 -4.09 26.23 -2.28
CA ILE A 63 -5.52 26.55 -2.38
C ILE A 63 -6.25 26.12 -1.11
N TYR A 64 -5.98 24.89 -0.63
CA TYR A 64 -6.71 24.28 0.49
C TYR A 64 -5.87 24.09 1.76
N GLY A 65 -4.54 24.22 1.69
CA GLY A 65 -3.64 24.02 2.82
C GLY A 65 -3.42 22.55 3.20
N GLY A 66 -2.36 22.31 3.99
CA GLY A 66 -1.93 20.96 4.34
C GLY A 66 -2.93 20.14 5.15
N SER A 67 -3.75 20.79 6.01
CA SER A 67 -4.73 20.07 6.84
C SER A 67 -5.84 19.42 6.01
N ILE A 68 -6.38 20.12 5.01
CA ILE A 68 -7.43 19.57 4.12
C ILE A 68 -6.85 18.45 3.26
N ILE A 69 -5.63 18.63 2.73
CA ILE A 69 -4.94 17.59 1.96
C ILE A 69 -4.71 16.34 2.82
N PHE A 70 -4.27 16.51 4.07
CA PHE A 70 -4.04 15.40 5.01
C PHE A 70 -5.33 14.62 5.31
N ILE A 71 -6.43 15.31 5.62
CA ILE A 71 -7.73 14.68 5.91
C ILE A 71 -8.27 13.95 4.67
N SER A 72 -8.18 14.59 3.50
CA SER A 72 -8.60 14.00 2.23
C SER A 72 -7.82 12.73 1.90
N ALA A 73 -6.48 12.77 2.03
CA ALA A 73 -5.63 11.60 1.84
C ALA A 73 -5.97 10.47 2.82
N SER A 74 -6.24 10.80 4.09
CA SER A 74 -6.68 9.83 5.10
C SER A 74 -7.99 9.15 4.71
N GLY A 75 -8.96 9.91 4.17
CA GLY A 75 -10.22 9.38 3.65
C GLY A 75 -10.02 8.39 2.50
N ILE A 76 -9.12 8.68 1.56
CA ILE A 76 -8.78 7.78 0.45
C ILE A 76 -8.20 6.45 0.96
N VAL A 77 -7.30 6.49 1.95
CA VAL A 77 -6.73 5.28 2.56
C VAL A 77 -7.82 4.43 3.24
N LEU A 78 -8.76 5.06 3.95
CA LEU A 78 -9.88 4.35 4.58
C LEU A 78 -10.78 3.66 3.54
N LEU A 79 -11.03 4.29 2.39
CA LEU A 79 -11.77 3.64 1.29
C LEU A 79 -11.01 2.42 0.75
N GLY A 80 -9.68 2.44 0.73
CA GLY A 80 -8.85 1.30 0.37
C GLY A 80 -9.06 0.08 1.28
N LEU A 81 -9.46 0.26 2.54
CA LEU A 81 -9.76 -0.86 3.45
C LEU A 81 -10.92 -1.73 2.94
N LEU A 82 -11.82 -1.17 2.12
CA LEU A 82 -12.92 -1.94 1.53
C LEU A 82 -12.40 -3.06 0.61
N TRP A 83 -11.21 -2.90 0.03
CA TRP A 83 -10.60 -3.88 -0.88
C TRP A 83 -10.00 -5.07 -0.16
N VAL A 84 -9.81 -5.01 1.17
CA VAL A 84 -9.36 -6.16 1.99
C VAL A 84 -10.31 -7.35 1.82
N LYS A 85 -11.60 -7.11 1.57
CA LYS A 85 -12.61 -8.16 1.33
C LYS A 85 -12.27 -9.05 0.14
N TRP A 86 -11.50 -8.56 -0.83
CA TRP A 86 -11.11 -9.31 -2.03
C TRP A 86 -9.73 -9.96 -1.93
N LEU A 87 -9.08 -9.88 -0.77
CA LEU A 87 -7.85 -10.63 -0.56
C LEU A 87 -8.14 -12.14 -0.53
N PRO A 88 -7.35 -12.96 -1.23
CA PRO A 88 -7.51 -14.41 -1.22
C PRO A 88 -7.33 -14.93 0.20
N SER A 89 -8.32 -15.72 0.66
CA SER A 89 -8.33 -16.34 2.00
C SER A 89 -7.61 -17.70 2.03
N GLN A 90 -7.33 -18.27 0.86
CA GLN A 90 -6.70 -19.58 0.70
C GLN A 90 -5.33 -19.39 0.07
N PHE A 91 -4.29 -19.78 0.82
CA PHE A 91 -2.91 -19.80 0.33
C PHE A 91 -2.68 -21.13 -0.39
N GLU A 92 -2.16 -21.10 -1.62
CA GLU A 92 -1.72 -22.34 -2.27
C GLU A 92 -0.61 -22.97 -1.42
N GLN A 93 -0.85 -24.21 -0.96
CA GLN A 93 0.18 -25.02 -0.31
C GLN A 93 1.28 -25.30 -1.35
N PRO A 94 2.57 -25.15 -1.00
CA PRO A 94 3.68 -25.51 -1.88
C PRO A 94 3.46 -26.92 -2.45
N ILE A 95 3.67 -27.10 -3.75
CA ILE A 95 3.48 -28.39 -4.45
C ILE A 95 4.25 -29.53 -3.75
N SER A 96 5.36 -29.24 -3.06
CA SER A 96 6.13 -30.21 -2.27
C SER A 96 5.42 -30.75 -1.02
N MET A 97 4.27 -30.20 -0.63
CA MET A 97 3.42 -30.68 0.47
C MET A 97 2.11 -31.33 -0.02
N ARG A 98 1.92 -31.43 -1.34
CA ARG A 98 0.85 -32.23 -1.94
C ARG A 98 1.42 -33.62 -2.19
N ASN A 99 1.05 -34.57 -1.32
CA ASN A 99 1.41 -35.99 -1.37
C ASN A 99 1.37 -36.58 -2.79
#